data_AF-A0A9E8MZH0-F1
#
_entry.id   AF-A0A9E8MZH0-F1
#
_cell.length_a   1.000
_cell.length_b   1.000
_cell.length_c   1.000
_cell.angle_alpha   90.00
_cell.angle_beta   90.00
_cell.angle_gamma   90.00
#
_symmetry.space_group_name_H-M   'P 1'
#
loop_
_entity.id
_entity.type
_entity.pdbx_description
1 polymer ?
#
loop_
_entity_poly.entity_id
_entity_poly.type
_entity_poly.pdbx_seq_one_letter_code
_entity_poly.pdbx_strand_id
1 'polypeptide(L)'
;MKNKITLGVSSCLLGEKTRYDGAHTRDQFITGALGKWVEFVSVCPEVECGFGVPREPLRLVGDPESPCLISVHTRQDYTPLMFLWARKRMGTLKKEDILGFIFKSKSPSCGIKRVKVYDKNGVAINKGRGLFARVFSEYLPLVPILDEKGTHNPKTFKNFMDKIFVFRRWREFLEKSPSRSALIKFHTQQNFLILSRSPKQFIRMEEVIAAPKNLYLKELIDCYQKLLIESF
;
A
#
# COMPACT_ATOMS: atom_id res chain seq x y z
N MET A 1 24.52 0.25 -5.52
CA MET A 1 23.20 0.78 -5.09
C MET A 1 22.15 0.23 -6.04
N LYS A 2 21.05 -0.35 -5.56
CA LYS A 2 19.93 -0.73 -6.44
C LYS A 2 19.41 0.55 -7.12
N ASN A 3 19.62 0.67 -8.43
CA ASN A 3 19.24 1.86 -9.18
C ASN A 3 17.75 1.93 -9.49
N LYS A 4 17.02 0.80 -9.43
CA LYS A 4 15.59 0.74 -9.72
C LYS A 4 14.73 0.71 -8.46
N ILE A 5 13.57 1.36 -8.53
CA ILE A 5 12.55 1.35 -7.48
C ILE A 5 11.84 0.01 -7.54
N THR A 6 11.73 -0.69 -6.40
CA THR A 6 10.94 -1.92 -6.31
C THR A 6 9.50 -1.61 -5.91
N LEU A 7 8.52 -2.02 -6.70
CA LEU A 7 7.09 -1.86 -6.41
C LEU A 7 6.38 -3.20 -6.33
N GLY A 8 5.56 -3.38 -5.30
CA GLY A 8 4.58 -4.47 -5.28
C GLY A 8 3.45 -4.18 -6.27
N VAL A 9 2.91 -5.20 -6.92
CA VAL A 9 1.80 -5.03 -7.86
C VAL A 9 0.89 -6.26 -7.86
N SER A 10 -0.41 -6.05 -7.97
CA SER A 10 -1.35 -7.14 -8.20
C SER A 10 -1.02 -7.84 -9.52
N SER A 11 -0.65 -9.13 -9.46
CA SER A 11 -0.19 -9.97 -10.60
C SER A 11 -1.04 -9.85 -11.87
N CYS A 12 -2.37 -9.80 -11.73
CA CYS A 12 -3.28 -9.69 -12.85
C CYS A 12 -3.08 -8.40 -13.68
N LEU A 13 -2.50 -7.34 -13.11
CA LEU A 13 -2.12 -6.10 -13.79
C LEU A 13 -0.86 -6.26 -14.65
N LEU A 14 -0.02 -7.24 -14.35
CA LEU A 14 1.16 -7.56 -15.15
C LEU A 14 0.84 -8.45 -16.37
N GLY A 15 -0.39 -8.95 -16.46
CA GLY A 15 -0.81 -9.88 -17.52
C GLY A 15 -0.75 -11.35 -17.12
N GLU A 16 -0.43 -11.66 -15.87
CA GLU A 16 -0.54 -13.01 -15.35
C GLU A 16 -2.02 -13.45 -15.32
N LYS A 17 -2.29 -14.67 -15.78
CA LYS A 17 -3.63 -15.27 -15.80
C LYS A 17 -4.00 -15.74 -14.39
N THR A 18 -4.23 -14.81 -13.47
CA THR A 18 -4.49 -15.10 -12.05
C THR A 18 -5.89 -14.72 -11.59
N ARG A 19 -6.72 -14.18 -12.49
CA ARG A 19 -8.12 -13.86 -12.18
C ARG A 19 -8.95 -15.12 -12.00
N TYR A 20 -10.08 -14.98 -11.31
CA TYR A 20 -11.02 -16.08 -11.08
C TYR A 20 -11.55 -16.70 -12.37
N ASP A 21 -11.70 -15.91 -13.43
CA ASP A 21 -12.15 -16.33 -14.77
C ASP A 21 -11.02 -16.85 -15.67
N GLY A 22 -9.80 -17.02 -15.15
CA GLY A 22 -8.64 -17.44 -15.95
C GLY A 22 -8.07 -16.36 -16.87
N ALA A 23 -8.62 -15.15 -16.83
CA ALA A 23 -8.15 -14.02 -17.60
C ALA A 23 -7.06 -13.22 -16.87
N HIS A 24 -6.63 -12.12 -17.50
CA HIS A 24 -5.78 -11.10 -16.91
C HIS A 24 -6.40 -9.72 -17.05
N THR A 25 -5.86 -8.73 -16.35
CA THR A 25 -6.18 -7.31 -16.53
C THR A 25 -4.90 -6.53 -16.78
N ARG A 26 -4.09 -7.00 -17.74
CA ARG A 26 -2.82 -6.38 -18.11
C ARG A 26 -3.01 -4.89 -18.33
N ASP A 27 -2.28 -4.09 -17.58
CA ASP A 27 -2.28 -2.65 -17.70
C ASP A 27 -1.06 -2.21 -18.53
N GLN A 28 -1.32 -1.55 -19.67
CA GLN A 28 -0.27 -1.16 -20.60
C GLN A 28 0.63 -0.05 -20.04
N PHE A 29 0.09 0.85 -19.20
CA PHE A 29 0.89 1.88 -18.56
C PHE A 29 1.83 1.27 -17.52
N ILE A 30 1.30 0.38 -16.68
CA ILE A 30 2.09 -0.30 -15.63
C ILE A 30 3.19 -1.16 -16.27
N THR A 31 2.83 -2.03 -17.22
CA THR A 31 3.80 -2.95 -17.85
C THR A 31 4.73 -2.26 -18.84
N GLY A 32 4.28 -1.19 -19.50
CA GLY A 32 5.02 -0.51 -20.56
C GLY A 32 5.81 0.71 -20.07
N ALA A 33 5.11 1.78 -19.70
CA ALA A 33 5.76 3.06 -19.36
C ALA A 33 6.44 3.00 -17.99
N LEU A 34 5.72 2.53 -16.96
CA LEU A 34 6.24 2.46 -15.60
C LEU A 34 7.29 1.35 -15.45
N GLY A 35 7.06 0.17 -16.05
CA GLY A 35 7.97 -0.98 -15.99
C GLY A 35 9.38 -0.73 -16.54
N LYS A 36 9.61 0.34 -17.31
CA LYS A 36 10.96 0.76 -17.73
C LYS A 36 11.81 1.27 -16.56
N TRP A 37 11.17 1.82 -15.53
CA TRP A 37 11.82 2.54 -14.43
C TRP A 37 11.81 1.77 -13.10
N VAL A 38 10.96 0.75 -12.97
CA VAL A 38 10.72 0.03 -11.72
C VAL A 38 10.88 -1.48 -11.90
N GLU A 39 11.18 -2.16 -10.82
CA GLU A 39 11.11 -3.61 -10.71
C GLU A 39 9.83 -4.00 -9.98
N PHE A 40 9.11 -5.00 -10.50
CA PHE A 40 7.85 -5.43 -9.92
C PHE A 40 8.01 -6.69 -9.09
N VAL A 41 7.45 -6.65 -7.88
CA VAL A 41 7.14 -7.83 -7.09
C VAL A 41 5.67 -8.17 -7.34
N SER A 42 5.41 -9.25 -8.07
CA SER A 42 4.04 -9.67 -8.34
C SER A 42 3.45 -10.36 -7.11
N VAL A 43 2.19 -10.03 -6.81
CA VAL A 43 1.44 -10.63 -5.71
C VAL A 43 0.04 -10.99 -6.17
N CYS A 44 -0.39 -12.22 -5.90
CA CYS A 44 -1.78 -12.64 -6.05
C CYS A 44 -2.27 -13.25 -4.74
N PRO A 45 -3.03 -12.52 -3.90
CA PRO A 45 -3.51 -13.09 -2.65
C PRO A 45 -4.29 -14.39 -2.83
N GLU A 46 -5.12 -14.46 -3.86
CA GLU A 46 -5.97 -15.62 -4.10
C GLU A 46 -5.14 -16.83 -4.58
N VAL A 47 -4.27 -16.68 -5.57
CA VAL A 47 -3.44 -17.81 -6.04
C VAL A 47 -2.43 -18.24 -4.97
N GLU A 48 -1.79 -17.29 -4.27
CA GLU A 48 -0.82 -17.61 -3.22
C GLU A 48 -1.47 -18.20 -1.94
N CYS A 49 -2.78 -17.98 -1.74
CA CYS A 49 -3.56 -18.71 -0.72
C CYS A 49 -3.90 -20.16 -1.14
N GLY A 50 -3.53 -20.59 -2.35
CA GLY A 50 -3.77 -21.93 -2.87
C GLY A 50 -5.06 -22.08 -3.69
N PHE A 51 -5.72 -20.98 -4.06
CA PHE A 51 -6.88 -21.08 -4.94
C PHE A 51 -6.45 -21.36 -6.38
N GLY A 52 -7.21 -22.21 -7.07
CA GLY A 52 -7.00 -22.52 -8.48
C GLY A 52 -7.27 -21.35 -9.44
N VAL A 53 -6.91 -21.57 -10.70
CA VAL A 53 -7.30 -20.73 -11.84
C VAL A 53 -7.78 -21.65 -12.97
N PRO A 54 -9.07 -21.56 -13.38
CA PRO A 54 -10.13 -20.71 -12.84
C PRO A 54 -10.59 -21.14 -11.43
N ARG A 55 -11.36 -20.27 -10.77
CA ARG A 55 -12.01 -20.52 -9.47
C ARG A 55 -13.35 -19.81 -9.41
N GLU A 56 -14.19 -20.19 -8.46
CA GLU A 56 -15.40 -19.42 -8.20
C GLU A 56 -15.09 -17.99 -7.71
N PRO A 57 -15.96 -17.02 -7.98
CA PRO A 57 -15.78 -15.66 -7.47
C PRO A 57 -15.84 -15.62 -5.94
N LEU A 58 -15.04 -14.74 -5.35
CA LEU A 58 -15.11 -14.37 -3.94
C LEU A 58 -15.80 -13.01 -3.77
N ARG A 59 -16.45 -12.80 -2.62
CA ARG A 59 -17.05 -11.51 -2.26
C ARG A 59 -16.90 -11.25 -0.76
N LEU A 60 -16.95 -9.97 -0.39
CA LEU A 60 -17.01 -9.55 1.00
C LEU A 60 -18.47 -9.56 1.48
N VAL A 61 -18.74 -10.10 2.66
CA VAL A 61 -20.09 -10.20 3.25
C VAL A 61 -20.06 -9.72 4.71
N GLY A 62 -21.11 -9.06 5.16
CA GLY A 62 -21.27 -8.62 6.56
C GLY A 62 -20.96 -7.13 6.75
N ASP A 63 -20.28 -6.81 7.85
CA ASP A 63 -19.93 -5.44 8.21
C ASP A 63 -18.82 -4.89 7.28
N PRO A 64 -18.98 -3.73 6.63
CA PRO A 64 -17.92 -3.08 5.87
C PRO A 64 -16.61 -2.85 6.62
N GLU A 65 -16.68 -2.62 7.93
CA GLU A 65 -15.51 -2.40 8.77
C GLU A 65 -14.83 -3.73 9.12
N SER A 66 -15.55 -4.86 9.11
CA SER A 66 -14.95 -6.18 9.33
C SER A 66 -15.66 -7.28 8.53
N PRO A 67 -15.51 -7.30 7.19
CA PRO A 67 -16.26 -8.22 6.35
C PRO A 67 -15.60 -9.60 6.31
N CYS A 68 -16.41 -10.63 6.08
CA CYS A 68 -15.94 -11.98 5.77
C CYS A 68 -15.73 -12.15 4.26
N LEU A 69 -14.64 -12.83 3.86
CA LEU A 69 -14.36 -13.23 2.49
C LEU A 69 -15.04 -14.58 2.20
N ILE A 70 -16.15 -14.53 1.49
CA ILE A 70 -17.01 -15.68 1.23
C ILE A 70 -17.01 -16.02 -0.26
N SER A 71 -16.95 -17.31 -0.59
CA SER A 71 -17.17 -17.77 -1.97
C SER A 71 -18.62 -17.65 -2.40
N VAL A 72 -18.85 -17.35 -3.69
CA VAL A 72 -20.20 -17.05 -4.18
C VAL A 72 -21.10 -18.28 -4.24
N HIS A 73 -20.60 -19.42 -4.72
CA HIS A 73 -21.40 -20.63 -4.94
C HIS A 73 -21.36 -21.55 -3.71
N THR A 74 -20.17 -21.87 -3.21
CA THR A 74 -20.02 -22.81 -2.08
C THR A 74 -20.28 -22.18 -0.71
N ARG A 75 -20.32 -20.84 -0.63
CA ARG A 75 -20.56 -20.07 0.61
C ARG A 75 -19.55 -20.35 1.72
N GLN A 76 -18.37 -20.84 1.36
CA GLN A 76 -17.29 -21.11 2.28
C GLN A 76 -16.60 -19.82 2.73
N ASP A 77 -16.24 -19.76 4.02
CA ASP A 77 -15.51 -18.65 4.61
C ASP A 77 -14.00 -18.86 4.49
N TYR A 78 -13.35 -17.97 3.74
CA TYR A 78 -11.91 -17.95 3.50
C TYR A 78 -11.19 -16.82 4.25
N THR A 79 -11.90 -16.11 5.13
CA THR A 79 -11.35 -15.02 5.95
C THR A 79 -10.14 -15.46 6.77
N PRO A 80 -10.18 -16.60 7.51
CA PRO A 80 -9.04 -17.03 8.33
C PRO A 80 -7.82 -17.38 7.47
N LEU A 81 -8.05 -18.08 6.34
CA LEU A 81 -7.00 -18.46 5.40
C LEU A 81 -6.29 -17.22 4.83
N MET A 82 -7.07 -16.25 4.35
CA MET A 82 -6.56 -15.02 3.76
C MET A 82 -5.75 -14.20 4.78
N PHE A 83 -6.22 -14.07 6.01
CA PHE A 83 -5.48 -13.36 7.06
C PHE A 83 -4.18 -14.06 7.44
N LEU A 84 -4.21 -15.39 7.60
CA LEU A 84 -3.02 -16.18 7.93
C LEU A 84 -1.94 -16.04 6.85
N TRP A 85 -2.34 -16.19 5.58
CA TRP A 85 -1.43 -16.01 4.45
C TRP A 85 -0.91 -14.58 4.37
N ALA A 86 -1.79 -13.57 4.45
CA ALA A 86 -1.40 -12.17 4.30
C ALA A 86 -0.36 -11.76 5.35
N ARG A 87 -0.55 -12.15 6.62
CA ARG A 87 0.41 -11.88 7.70
C ARG A 87 1.77 -12.52 7.43
N LYS A 88 1.82 -13.76 6.91
CA LYS A 88 3.07 -14.41 6.51
C LYS A 88 3.73 -13.67 5.34
N ARG A 89 2.95 -13.31 4.32
CA ARG A 89 3.45 -12.61 3.12
C ARG A 89 4.02 -11.24 3.45
N MET A 90 3.50 -10.53 4.46
CA MET A 90 4.06 -9.25 4.92
C MET A 90 5.53 -9.36 5.34
N GLY A 91 5.91 -10.48 5.99
CA GLY A 91 7.30 -10.73 6.36
C GLY A 91 8.24 -10.83 5.15
N THR A 92 7.77 -11.46 4.07
CA THR A 92 8.52 -11.57 2.81
C THR A 92 8.57 -10.23 2.08
N LEU A 93 7.43 -9.54 1.95
CA LEU A 93 7.35 -8.23 1.29
C LEU A 93 8.24 -7.18 1.96
N LYS A 94 8.36 -7.23 3.30
CA LYS A 94 9.29 -6.37 4.04
C LYS A 94 10.76 -6.61 3.65
N LYS A 95 11.14 -7.85 3.35
CA LYS A 95 12.50 -8.22 2.92
C LYS A 95 12.75 -7.92 1.44
N GLU A 96 11.70 -7.89 0.62
CA GLU A 96 11.77 -7.56 -0.81
C GLU A 96 12.01 -6.06 -1.08
N ASP A 97 12.10 -5.23 -0.04
CA ASP A 97 12.49 -3.82 -0.13
C ASP A 97 11.53 -2.98 -1.00
N ILE A 98 10.24 -3.30 -0.96
CA ILE A 98 9.23 -2.56 -1.72
C ILE A 98 9.09 -1.12 -1.22
N LEU A 99 9.00 -0.18 -2.16
CA LEU A 99 8.85 1.24 -1.90
C LEU A 99 7.44 1.76 -2.15
N GLY A 100 6.55 0.91 -2.66
CA GLY A 100 5.15 1.21 -2.90
C GLY A 100 4.41 -0.03 -3.39
N PHE A 101 3.08 0.03 -3.44
CA PHE A 101 2.25 -1.07 -3.95
C PHE A 101 1.10 -0.58 -4.83
N ILE A 102 0.93 -1.20 -6.01
CA ILE A 102 -0.18 -0.94 -6.94
C ILE A 102 -1.18 -2.10 -6.89
N PHE A 103 -2.35 -1.81 -6.32
CA PHE A 103 -3.42 -2.77 -6.11
C PHE A 103 -4.41 -2.83 -7.26
N LYS A 104 -5.01 -4.01 -7.48
CA LYS A 104 -6.19 -4.15 -8.33
C LYS A 104 -7.45 -3.64 -7.61
N SER A 105 -8.07 -2.61 -8.18
CA SER A 105 -9.28 -1.98 -7.68
C SER A 105 -10.46 -2.94 -7.70
N LYS A 106 -11.37 -2.75 -6.74
CA LYS A 106 -12.62 -3.50 -6.54
C LYS A 106 -12.47 -5.00 -6.23
N SER A 107 -11.25 -5.53 -6.14
CA SER A 107 -11.04 -6.92 -5.71
C SER A 107 -11.40 -7.09 -4.22
N PRO A 108 -12.04 -8.21 -3.83
CA PRO A 108 -12.31 -8.52 -2.43
C PRO A 108 -11.03 -8.80 -1.61
N SER A 109 -9.90 -9.04 -2.29
CA SER A 109 -8.59 -9.24 -1.67
C SER A 109 -7.74 -7.97 -1.76
N CYS A 110 -7.61 -7.38 -2.96
CA CYS A 110 -6.68 -6.29 -3.24
C CYS A 110 -7.29 -4.88 -3.18
N GLY A 111 -8.61 -4.71 -3.25
CA GLY A 111 -9.19 -3.37 -3.44
C GLY A 111 -8.94 -2.46 -2.23
N ILE A 112 -8.23 -1.35 -2.42
CA ILE A 112 -7.86 -0.44 -1.31
C ILE A 112 -9.04 0.40 -0.77
N LYS A 113 -10.08 0.59 -1.59
CA LYS A 113 -11.30 1.35 -1.25
C LYS A 113 -12.46 0.97 -2.17
N ARG A 114 -13.69 1.27 -1.71
CA ARG A 114 -14.93 1.11 -2.49
C ARG A 114 -15.11 -0.32 -3.02
N VAL A 115 -14.71 -1.31 -2.24
CA VAL A 115 -14.99 -2.72 -2.51
C VAL A 115 -16.42 -3.01 -2.09
N LYS A 116 -17.13 -3.82 -2.89
CA LYS A 116 -18.50 -4.24 -2.58
C LYS A 116 -18.48 -5.16 -1.36
N VAL A 117 -19.28 -4.81 -0.37
CA VAL A 117 -19.61 -5.66 0.78
C VAL A 117 -21.10 -5.93 0.71
N TYR A 118 -21.49 -7.20 0.78
CA TYR A 118 -22.87 -7.64 0.67
C TYR A 118 -23.44 -7.86 2.06
N ASP A 119 -24.60 -7.27 2.36
CA ASP A 119 -25.30 -7.54 3.61
C ASP A 119 -26.02 -8.90 3.56
N LYS A 120 -26.72 -9.23 4.66
CA LYS A 120 -27.53 -10.47 4.77
C LYS A 120 -28.67 -10.56 3.76
N ASN A 121 -29.11 -9.44 3.19
CA ASN A 121 -30.18 -9.36 2.19
C ASN A 121 -29.63 -9.37 0.76
N GLY A 122 -28.30 -9.45 0.59
CA GLY A 122 -27.65 -9.41 -0.72
C GLY A 122 -27.48 -8.00 -1.30
N VAL A 123 -27.76 -6.95 -0.53
CA VAL A 123 -27.56 -5.56 -0.94
C VAL A 123 -26.08 -5.21 -0.83
N ALA A 124 -25.52 -4.64 -1.89
CA ALA A 124 -24.11 -4.29 -1.94
C ALA A 124 -23.87 -2.82 -1.55
N ILE A 125 -22.97 -2.62 -0.59
CA ILE A 125 -22.46 -1.30 -0.21
C ILE A 125 -20.99 -1.15 -0.62
N ASN A 126 -20.67 -0.04 -1.28
CA ASN A 126 -19.33 0.23 -1.83
C ASN A 126 -18.42 0.93 -0.81
N LYS A 127 -18.31 0.38 0.39
CA LYS A 127 -17.50 0.96 1.49
C LYS A 127 -16.33 0.08 1.93
N GLY A 128 -16.26 -1.17 1.46
CA GLY A 128 -15.24 -2.12 1.92
C GLY A 128 -13.83 -1.83 1.41
N ARG A 129 -12.89 -2.54 2.03
CA ARG A 129 -11.49 -2.72 1.62
C ARG A 129 -11.20 -4.22 1.56
N GLY A 130 -10.42 -4.64 0.59
CA GLY A 130 -10.02 -6.02 0.44
C GLY A 130 -9.13 -6.49 1.60
N LEU A 131 -9.24 -7.76 1.97
CA LEU A 131 -8.60 -8.26 3.19
C LEU A 131 -7.07 -8.15 3.15
N PHE A 132 -6.43 -8.46 2.02
CA PHE A 132 -4.99 -8.28 1.86
C PHE A 132 -4.59 -6.81 1.90
N ALA A 133 -5.35 -5.94 1.22
CA ALA A 133 -5.10 -4.49 1.26
C ALA A 133 -5.20 -3.92 2.69
N ARG A 134 -6.12 -4.44 3.51
CA ARG A 134 -6.23 -4.09 4.93
C ARG A 134 -4.98 -4.49 5.71
N VAL A 135 -4.60 -5.76 5.66
CA VAL A 135 -3.40 -6.27 6.34
C VAL A 135 -2.15 -5.50 5.88
N PHE A 136 -2.02 -5.23 4.59
CA PHE A 136 -0.91 -4.46 4.04
C PHE A 136 -0.82 -3.06 4.66
N SER A 137 -1.93 -2.33 4.71
CA SER A 137 -1.96 -0.98 5.31
C SER A 137 -1.67 -0.97 6.80
N GLU A 138 -2.05 -2.03 7.53
CA GLU A 138 -1.79 -2.16 8.97
C GLU A 138 -0.33 -2.51 9.26
N TYR A 139 0.27 -3.42 8.49
CA TYR A 139 1.65 -3.88 8.70
C TYR A 139 2.71 -2.95 8.12
N LEU A 140 2.40 -2.27 7.01
CA LEU A 140 3.31 -1.40 6.28
C LEU A 140 2.68 0.00 6.08
N PRO A 141 2.33 0.72 7.16
CA PRO A 141 1.57 1.97 7.09
C PRO A 141 2.33 3.10 6.37
N LEU A 142 3.67 3.01 6.30
CA LEU A 142 4.50 3.97 5.60
C LEU A 142 4.59 3.72 4.10
N VAL A 143 4.31 2.50 3.64
CA VAL A 143 4.51 2.12 2.25
C VAL A 143 3.36 2.73 1.42
N PRO A 144 3.66 3.63 0.47
CA PRO A 144 2.63 4.23 -0.38
C PRO A 144 1.83 3.19 -1.14
N ILE A 145 0.52 3.37 -1.20
CA ILE A 145 -0.39 2.49 -1.96
C ILE A 145 -1.16 3.27 -3.01
N LEU A 146 -1.42 2.63 -4.14
CA LEU A 146 -2.22 3.16 -5.25
C LEU A 146 -3.06 2.03 -5.86
N ASP A 147 -4.15 2.36 -6.54
CA ASP A 147 -4.86 1.41 -7.40
C ASP A 147 -4.57 1.67 -8.88
N GLU A 148 -4.82 0.71 -9.75
CA GLU A 148 -4.60 0.84 -11.21
C GLU A 148 -5.41 1.98 -11.82
N LYS A 149 -6.48 2.46 -11.18
CA LYS A 149 -7.21 3.64 -11.66
C LYS A 149 -6.42 4.91 -11.38
N GLY A 150 -5.78 4.98 -10.21
CA GLY A 150 -4.94 6.08 -9.81
C GLY A 150 -3.66 6.22 -10.66
N THR A 151 -3.16 5.14 -11.26
CA THR A 151 -2.00 5.21 -12.17
C THR A 151 -2.31 5.98 -13.45
N HIS A 152 -3.57 5.96 -13.91
CA HIS A 152 -4.03 6.73 -15.09
C HIS A 152 -4.48 8.15 -14.77
N ASN A 153 -4.45 8.57 -13.51
CA ASN A 153 -4.75 9.94 -13.11
C ASN A 153 -3.43 10.68 -12.82
N PRO A 154 -3.01 11.66 -13.66
CA PRO A 154 -1.69 12.29 -13.54
C PRO A 154 -1.41 12.89 -12.15
N LYS A 155 -2.41 13.55 -11.55
CA LYS A 155 -2.28 14.14 -10.21
C LYS A 155 -2.08 13.06 -9.14
N THR A 156 -2.89 12.01 -9.18
CA THR A 156 -2.82 10.92 -8.18
C THR A 156 -1.52 10.12 -8.34
N PHE A 157 -1.13 9.81 -9.57
CA PHE A 157 0.11 9.10 -9.88
C PHE A 157 1.34 9.92 -9.48
N LYS A 158 1.38 11.22 -9.78
CA LYS A 158 2.45 12.12 -9.29
C LYS A 158 2.55 12.08 -7.77
N ASN A 159 1.42 12.17 -7.07
CA ASN A 159 1.41 12.12 -5.60
C ASN A 159 1.99 10.80 -5.08
N PHE A 160 1.61 9.68 -5.69
CA PHE A 160 2.15 8.36 -5.35
C PHE A 160 3.67 8.30 -5.56
N MET A 161 4.18 8.80 -6.68
CA MET A 161 5.62 8.86 -6.95
C MET A 161 6.36 9.77 -5.95
N ASP A 162 5.82 10.96 -5.65
CA ASP A 162 6.41 11.85 -4.63
C ASP A 162 6.53 11.13 -3.27
N LYS A 163 5.48 10.39 -2.86
CA LYS A 163 5.50 9.58 -1.64
C LYS A 163 6.55 8.47 -1.68
N ILE A 164 6.70 7.77 -2.81
CA ILE A 164 7.75 6.74 -2.99
C ILE A 164 9.14 7.34 -2.73
N PHE A 165 9.43 8.50 -3.31
CA PHE A 165 10.74 9.13 -3.16
C PHE A 165 10.98 9.64 -1.73
N VAL A 166 9.96 10.22 -1.08
CA VAL A 166 10.04 10.63 0.33
C VAL A 166 10.25 9.42 1.23
N PHE A 167 9.48 8.35 1.03
CA PHE A 167 9.59 7.12 1.81
C PHE A 167 10.96 6.45 1.65
N ARG A 168 11.48 6.40 0.41
CA ARG A 168 12.85 5.93 0.14
C ARG A 168 13.88 6.74 0.92
N ARG A 169 13.84 8.07 0.82
CA ARG A 169 14.78 8.94 1.56
C ARG A 169 14.65 8.78 3.07
N TRP A 170 13.43 8.58 3.57
CA TRP A 170 13.17 8.35 5.00
C TRP A 170 13.80 7.03 5.47
N ARG A 171 13.65 5.96 4.69
CA ARG A 171 14.30 4.67 4.97
C ARG A 171 15.81 4.76 4.95
N GLU A 172 16.38 5.41 3.93
CA GLU A 172 17.83 5.63 3.84
C GLU A 172 18.35 6.47 5.03
N PHE A 173 17.55 7.43 5.54
CA PHE A 173 17.87 8.19 6.75
C PHE A 173 17.90 7.29 7.99
N LEU A 174 16.91 6.42 8.18
CA LEU A 174 16.85 5.51 9.32
C LEU A 174 18.00 4.47 9.31
N GLU A 175 18.47 4.07 8.13
CA GLU A 175 19.55 3.09 7.96
C GLU A 175 20.95 3.69 8.21
N LYS A 176 21.15 5.00 7.97
CA LYS A 176 22.47 5.68 8.06
C LYS A 176 22.74 6.33 9.43
N SER A 177 22.45 5.62 10.53
CA SER A 177 22.64 6.10 11.91
C SER A 177 22.00 7.48 12.15
N PRO A 178 20.68 7.53 12.40
CA PRO A 178 19.97 8.79 12.50
C PRO A 178 20.50 9.66 13.64
N SER A 179 20.41 10.97 13.46
CA SER A 179 20.78 11.98 14.45
C SER A 179 19.87 13.20 14.29
N ARG A 180 19.85 14.10 15.27
CA ARG A 180 19.03 15.33 15.17
C ARG A 180 19.45 16.20 13.98
N SER A 181 20.75 16.36 13.75
CA SER A 181 21.27 17.12 12.61
C SER A 181 20.91 16.45 11.27
N ALA A 182 20.96 15.12 11.20
CA ALA A 182 20.52 14.39 10.03
C ALA A 182 19.00 14.51 9.80
N LEU A 183 18.19 14.55 10.87
CA LEU A 183 16.74 14.75 10.76
C LEU A 183 16.40 16.16 10.27
N ILE A 184 17.07 17.19 10.81
CA ILE A 184 16.96 18.57 10.32
C ILE A 184 17.30 18.61 8.83
N LYS A 185 18.44 18.03 8.44
CA LYS A 185 18.86 17.98 7.02
C LYS A 185 17.83 17.25 6.15
N PHE A 186 17.29 16.12 6.61
CA PHE A 186 16.22 15.42 5.92
C PHE A 186 15.00 16.32 5.71
N HIS A 187 14.54 16.99 6.78
CA HIS A 187 13.40 17.89 6.71
C HIS A 187 13.63 19.02 5.72
N THR A 188 14.75 19.75 5.82
CA THR A 188 15.10 20.84 4.92
C THR A 188 15.05 20.43 3.44
N GLN A 189 15.49 19.21 3.11
CA GLN A 189 15.41 18.68 1.74
C GLN A 189 13.97 18.41 1.26
N GLN A 190 13.01 18.25 2.17
CA GLN A 190 11.60 17.99 1.88
C GLN A 190 10.69 19.20 2.14
N ASN A 191 11.18 20.31 2.72
CA ASN A 191 10.37 21.43 3.19
C ASN A 191 9.33 21.90 2.18
N PHE A 192 9.74 22.26 0.97
CA PHE A 192 8.82 22.75 -0.05
C PHE A 192 7.81 21.70 -0.51
N LEU A 193 8.21 20.42 -0.54
CA LEU A 193 7.29 19.34 -0.87
C LEU A 193 6.23 19.20 0.22
N ILE A 194 6.63 19.14 1.50
CA ILE A 194 5.69 19.02 2.64
C ILE A 194 4.77 20.25 2.70
N LEU A 195 5.32 21.46 2.56
CA LEU A 195 4.56 22.72 2.55
C LEU A 195 3.51 22.75 1.42
N SER A 196 3.89 22.33 0.21
CA SER A 196 2.96 22.27 -0.93
C SER A 196 1.81 21.28 -0.74
N ARG A 197 1.96 20.33 0.19
CA ARG A 197 1.01 19.24 0.45
C ARG A 197 0.10 19.55 1.62
N SER A 198 0.70 19.97 2.73
CA SER A 198 -0.02 20.24 3.97
C SER A 198 0.73 21.29 4.78
N PRO A 199 0.36 22.59 4.63
CA PRO A 199 0.90 23.66 5.47
C PRO A 199 0.72 23.39 6.97
N LYS A 200 -0.39 22.73 7.36
CA LYS A 200 -0.64 22.30 8.73
C LYS A 200 0.41 21.32 9.24
N GLN A 201 0.74 20.29 8.47
CA GLN A 201 1.74 19.31 8.91
C GLN A 201 3.16 19.85 8.84
N PHE A 202 3.43 20.75 7.90
CA PHE A 202 4.69 21.49 7.83
C PHE A 202 4.98 22.22 9.15
N ILE A 203 4.04 23.01 9.66
CA ILE A 203 4.20 23.73 10.94
C ILE A 203 4.46 22.76 12.10
N ARG A 204 3.69 21.68 12.19
CA ARG A 204 3.88 20.66 13.26
C ARG A 204 5.23 19.97 13.18
N MET A 205 5.78 19.76 11.98
CA MET A 205 7.11 19.18 11.80
C MET A 205 8.22 20.13 12.22
N GLU A 206 8.09 21.42 11.91
CA GLU A 206 9.01 22.46 12.36
C GLU A 206 9.05 22.51 13.91
N GLU A 207 7.88 22.41 14.58
CA GLU A 207 7.79 22.30 16.04
C GLU A 207 8.53 21.06 16.58
N VAL A 208 8.33 19.89 15.95
CA VAL A 208 9.04 18.67 16.33
C VAL A 208 10.55 18.85 16.19
N ILE A 209 11.02 19.44 15.10
CA ILE A 209 12.45 19.62 14.85
C ILE A 209 13.09 20.63 15.82
N ALA A 210 12.35 21.67 16.20
CA ALA A 210 12.76 22.65 17.19
C ALA A 210 12.72 22.12 18.63
N ALA A 211 12.26 20.88 18.87
CA ALA A 211 12.13 20.32 20.20
C ALA A 211 13.48 20.33 20.98
N PRO A 212 13.43 20.56 22.30
CA PRO A 212 14.62 20.71 23.13
C PRO A 212 15.52 19.46 23.13
N LYS A 213 16.81 19.67 23.38
CA LYS A 213 17.87 18.64 23.26
C LYS A 213 17.70 17.46 24.23
N ASN A 214 16.92 17.63 25.30
CA ASN A 214 16.65 16.59 26.30
C ASN A 214 15.66 15.51 25.83
N LEU A 215 14.92 15.73 24.73
CA LEU A 215 14.04 14.69 24.17
C LEU A 215 14.87 13.55 23.57
N TYR A 216 14.50 12.30 23.82
CA TYR A 216 15.20 11.16 23.24
C TYR A 216 15.07 11.17 21.71
N LEU A 217 16.18 10.90 21.01
CA LEU A 217 16.21 10.90 19.54
C LEU A 217 15.16 9.96 18.93
N LYS A 218 14.90 8.82 19.57
CA LYS A 218 13.89 7.86 19.13
C LYS A 218 12.48 8.46 19.15
N GLU A 219 12.11 9.14 20.23
CA GLU A 219 10.80 9.79 20.37
C GLU A 219 10.62 10.90 19.32
N LEU A 220 11.69 11.67 19.08
CA LEU A 220 11.72 12.69 18.04
C LEU A 220 11.43 12.11 16.65
N ILE A 221 12.12 11.01 16.30
CA ILE A 221 11.95 10.30 15.03
C ILE A 221 10.54 9.71 14.92
N ASP A 222 10.01 9.10 15.99
CA ASP A 222 8.68 8.50 15.99
C ASP A 222 7.58 9.56 15.81
N CYS A 223 7.71 10.72 16.48
CA CYS A 223 6.81 11.85 16.29
C CYS A 223 6.88 12.41 14.86
N TYR A 224 8.09 12.63 14.34
CA TYR A 224 8.29 13.11 12.97
C TYR A 224 7.72 12.13 11.94
N GLN A 225 7.93 10.82 12.13
CA GLN A 225 7.42 9.79 11.24
C GLN A 225 5.90 9.79 11.17
N LYS A 226 5.21 9.94 12.30
CA LYS A 226 3.74 10.05 12.33
C LYS A 226 3.25 11.23 11.51
N LEU A 227 3.87 12.40 11.68
CA LEU A 227 3.54 13.58 10.87
C LEU A 227 3.83 13.34 9.39
N LEU A 228 4.92 12.62 9.07
CA LEU A 228 5.30 12.30 7.69
C LEU A 228 4.24 11.45 7.01
N ILE A 229 3.65 10.47 7.72
CA ILE A 229 2.51 9.69 7.23
C ILE A 229 1.31 10.60 6.95
N GLU A 230 0.98 11.48 7.89
CA GLU A 230 -0.20 12.35 7.79
C GLU A 230 -0.07 13.48 6.74
N SER A 231 1.15 13.72 6.25
CA SER A 231 1.43 14.80 5.28
C SER A 231 1.04 14.44 3.84
N PHE A 232 0.72 13.17 3.58
CA PHE A 232 0.64 12.64 2.23
C PHE A 232 -0.61 11.81 1.96
#